data_AF-A0A1Z9DYC8-F1
#
_entry.id   AF-A0A1Z9DYC8-F1
#
_cell.length_a   1.000
_cell.length_b   1.000
_cell.length_c   1.000
_cell.angle_alpha   90.00
_cell.angle_beta   90.00
_cell.angle_gamma   90.00
#
_symmetry.space_group_name_H-M   'P 1'
#
loop_
_entity.id
_entity.type
_entity.pdbx_description
1 polymer ?
#
loop_
_entity_poly.entity_id
_entity_poly.type
_entity_poly.pdbx_seq_one_letter_code
_entity_poly.pdbx_strand_id
1 'polypeptide(L)' 'MLTTQALAIMALWTTAMISLFNLAGFGENYSNPIWALGAAIVLVVTLVGNVWIFIHVAKDEPWEWNKNSDSE' A
#
# COMPACT_ATOMS: atom_id res chain seq x y z
N MET A 1 -11.36 16.88 -1.65
CA MET A 1 -11.37 15.43 -1.96
C MET A 1 -9.96 14.92 -2.28
N LEU A 2 -8.92 15.38 -1.56
CA LEU A 2 -7.55 14.91 -1.76
C LEU A 2 -7.40 13.43 -1.37
N THR A 3 -8.16 13.01 -0.35
CA THR A 3 -8.28 11.61 0.09
C THR A 3 -8.83 10.69 -1.00
N THR A 4 -9.81 11.13 -1.79
CA THR A 4 -10.36 10.36 -2.93
C THR A 4 -9.32 10.18 -4.03
N GLN A 5 -8.51 11.20 -4.30
CA GLN A 5 -7.40 11.11 -5.26
C GLN A 5 -6.30 10.17 -4.74
N ALA A 6 -5.97 10.24 -3.45
CA ALA A 6 -5.04 9.33 -2.80
C ALA A 6 -5.50 7.87 -2.95
N LEU A 7 -6.78 7.59 -2.69
CA LEU A 7 -7.37 6.26 -2.85
C LEU A 7 -7.27 5.75 -4.29
N ALA A 8 -7.52 6.58 -5.30
CA ALA A 8 -7.38 6.19 -6.70
C ALA A 8 -5.93 5.81 -7.05
N ILE A 9 -4.95 6.59 -6.58
CA ILE A 9 -3.53 6.33 -6.81
C ILE A 9 -3.08 5.06 -6.07
N MET A 10 -3.55 4.86 -4.84
CA MET A 10 -3.31 3.63 -4.06
C MET A 10 -3.87 2.39 -4.75
N ALA A 11 -5.06 2.48 -5.36
CA ALA A 11 -5.65 1.38 -6.12
C ALA A 11 -4.80 1.02 -7.35
N LEU A 12 -4.28 2.02 -8.07
CA LEU A 12 -3.37 1.81 -9.20
C LEU A 12 -2.04 1.18 -8.74
N TRP A 13 -1.45 1.69 -7.67
CA TRP A 13 -0.24 1.13 -7.07
C TRP A 13 -0.42 -0.33 -6.67
N THR A 14 -1.51 -0.63 -5.96
CA THR A 14 -1.83 -1.99 -5.51
C THR A 14 -2.04 -2.93 -6.70
N THR A 15 -2.74 -2.48 -7.74
CA THR A 15 -2.95 -3.25 -8.98
C THR A 15 -1.62 -3.55 -9.69
N ALA A 16 -0.71 -2.57 -9.75
CA ALA A 16 0.61 -2.77 -10.32
C ALA A 16 1.43 -3.80 -9.53
N MET A 17 1.42 -3.72 -8.19
CA MET A 17 2.12 -4.68 -7.34
C MET A 17 1.55 -6.10 -7.46
N ILE A 18 0.22 -6.25 -7.49
CA ILE A 18 -0.44 -7.56 -7.71
C ILE A 18 -0.06 -8.14 -9.08
N SER A 19 -0.01 -7.30 -10.12
CA SER A 19 0.39 -7.74 -11.46
C SER A 19 1.83 -8.25 -11.47
N LEU A 20 2.74 -7.53 -10.81
CA LEU A 20 4.14 -7.96 -10.65
C LEU A 20 4.25 -9.28 -9.87
N PHE A 21 3.43 -9.43 -8.83
CA PHE A 21 3.34 -10.65 -8.03
C PHE A 21 2.95 -11.88 -8.87
N ASN A 22 1.95 -11.72 -9.74
CA ASN A 22 1.51 -12.78 -10.64
C ASN A 22 2.55 -13.07 -11.71
N LEU A 23 3.16 -12.04 -12.32
CA LEU A 23 4.21 -12.22 -13.33
C LEU A 23 5.45 -12.93 -12.78
N ALA A 24 5.79 -12.70 -11.52
CA ALA A 24 6.91 -13.35 -10.86
C ALA A 24 6.61 -14.81 -10.43
N GLY A 25 5.38 -15.31 -10.60
CA GLY A 25 5.05 -16.71 -10.30
C GLY A 25 5.06 -17.06 -8.81
N PHE A 26 4.87 -16.09 -7.92
CA PHE A 26 4.86 -16.33 -6.47
C PHE A 26 3.77 -17.33 -6.05
N GLY A 27 2.62 -17.34 -6.75
CA GLY A 27 1.51 -18.26 -6.48
C GLY A 27 1.84 -19.73 -6.75
N GLU A 28 2.79 -20.03 -7.63
CA GLU A 28 3.19 -21.41 -7.95
C GLU A 28 4.25 -21.94 -6.99
N ASN A 29 5.00 -21.04 -6.35
CA ASN A 29 6.15 -21.36 -5.50
C ASN A 29 5.88 -21.17 -4.00
N TYR A 30 4.61 -21.04 -3.59
CA TYR A 30 4.22 -20.71 -2.20
C TYR A 30 4.73 -21.72 -1.16
N SER A 31 4.95 -22.98 -1.55
CA SER A 31 5.46 -24.03 -0.67
C SER A 31 6.95 -23.90 -0.38
N ASN A 32 7.69 -23.10 -1.17
CA ASN A 32 9.10 -22.85 -0.94
C ASN A 32 9.27 -21.66 0.03
N PRO A 33 9.92 -21.85 1.19
CA PRO A 33 10.07 -20.79 2.19
C PRO A 33 10.75 -19.51 1.69
N ILE A 34 11.68 -19.62 0.73
CA ILE A 34 12.38 -18.46 0.16
C ILE A 34 11.40 -17.61 -0.67
N TRP A 35 10.55 -18.26 -1.44
CA TRP A 35 9.51 -17.60 -2.22
C TRP A 35 8.43 -16.99 -1.32
N ALA A 36 8.04 -17.68 -0.25
CA ALA A 36 7.12 -17.13 0.75
C ALA A 36 7.70 -15.87 1.44
N LEU A 37 8.98 -15.87 1.77
CA LEU A 37 9.68 -14.70 2.30
C LEU A 37 9.72 -13.55 1.29
N GLY A 38 10.04 -13.85 0.03
CA GLY A 38 10.00 -12.86 -1.06
C GLY A 38 8.61 -12.24 -1.21
N ALA A 39 7.56 -13.04 -1.18
CA ALA A 39 6.18 -12.57 -1.20
C ALA A 39 5.88 -11.65 -0.01
N ALA A 40 6.24 -12.06 1.21
CA ALA A 40 6.03 -11.25 2.40
C ALA A 40 6.70 -9.87 2.28
N ILE A 41 7.94 -9.81 1.76
CA ILE A 41 8.67 -8.55 1.54
C ILE A 41 7.93 -7.65 0.55
N VAL A 42 7.48 -8.19 -0.59
CA VAL A 42 6.76 -7.38 -1.60
C VAL A 42 5.43 -6.87 -1.05
N LEU A 43 4.72 -7.65 -0.23
CA LEU A 43 3.51 -7.17 0.45
C LEU A 43 3.80 -6.03 1.43
N VAL A 44 4.88 -6.13 2.20
CA VAL A 44 5.30 -5.04 3.10
C VAL A 44 5.65 -3.78 2.32
N VAL A 45 6.39 -3.89 1.21
CA VAL A 45 6.70 -2.75 0.34
C VAL A 45 5.43 -2.14 -0.26
N THR A 46 4.49 -2.97 -0.68
CA THR A 46 3.19 -2.53 -1.21
C THR A 46 2.42 -1.73 -0.16
N LEU A 47 2.37 -2.23 1.08
CA LEU A 47 1.70 -1.57 2.20
C LEU A 47 2.37 -0.23 2.55
N VAL A 48 3.69 -0.20 2.69
CA VAL A 48 4.44 1.03 3.01
C VAL A 48 4.25 2.07 1.89
N GLY A 49 4.29 1.64 0.62
CA GLY A 49 4.00 2.50 -0.52
C GLY A 49 2.60 3.10 -0.46
N ASN A 50 1.59 2.30 -0.10
CA ASN A 50 0.21 2.76 0.08
C ASN A 50 0.08 3.82 1.18
N VAL A 51 0.68 3.59 2.35
CA VAL A 51 0.68 4.56 3.45
C VAL A 51 1.39 5.85 3.05
N TRP A 52 2.53 5.74 2.36
CA TRP A 52 3.28 6.90 1.86
C TRP A 52 2.47 7.72 0.84
N ILE A 53 1.83 7.07 -0.13
CA ILE A 53 0.94 7.73 -1.09
C ILE A 53 -0.18 8.45 -0.35
N PHE A 54 -0.80 7.79 0.62
CA PHE A 54 -1.89 8.38 1.39
C PHE A 54 -1.45 9.67 2.09
N ILE A 55 -0.39 9.61 2.89
CA ILE A 55 0.10 10.77 3.66
C ILE A 55 0.50 11.91 2.70
N HIS A 56 1.22 11.59 1.61
CA HIS A 56 1.75 12.61 0.71
C HIS A 56 0.67 13.26 -0.17
N VAL A 57 -0.31 12.49 -0.64
CA VAL A 57 -1.36 12.97 -1.54
C VAL A 57 -2.54 13.57 -0.78
N ALA A 58 -2.99 12.90 0.29
CA ALA A 58 -4.07 13.42 1.11
C ALA A 58 -3.63 14.66 1.91
N LYS A 59 -2.30 14.84 2.09
CA LYS A 59 -1.70 15.85 2.99
C LYS A 59 -2.28 15.76 4.39
N ASP A 60 -2.62 14.54 4.78
CA ASP A 60 -3.34 14.24 6.00
C ASP A 60 -2.40 13.45 6.89
N GLU A 61 -1.69 14.19 7.73
CA GLU A 61 -0.62 13.63 8.57
C GLU A 61 -1.24 12.97 9.82
N PRO A 62 -0.81 11.75 10.21
CA PRO A 62 -1.45 11.00 11.28
C PRO A 62 -1.53 11.71 12.64
N TRP A 63 -0.63 12.65 12.90
CA TRP A 63 -0.60 13.45 14.14
C TRP A 63 -1.57 14.63 14.15
N GLU A 64 -2.19 14.96 13.01
CA GLU A 64 -3.18 16.03 12.89
C GLU A 64 -4.62 15.50 12.97
N TRP A 65 -4.85 14.19 12.79
CA TRP A 65 -6.18 13.56 12.79
C TRP A 65 -6.98 13.83 14.06
N ASN A 66 -6.32 13.80 15.22
CA ASN A 66 -6.96 14.04 16.52
C ASN A 66 -7.16 15.53 16.83
N LYS A 67 -6.43 16.42 16.14
CA LYS A 67 -6.48 17.86 16.37
C LYS A 67 -7.70 18.49 15.68
N ASN A 68 -8.12 17.88 14.56
CA ASN A 68 -9.29 18.29 13.81
C ASN A 68 -10.59 17.69 14.39
N SER A 69 -10.53 16.60 15.17
CA SER A 69 -11.72 16.01 15.82
C SER A 69 -12.19 16.75 17.08
N ASP A 70 -11.31 17.52 17.72
CA ASP A 70 -11.61 18.29 18.95
C ASP A 70 -12.09 19.73 18.63
N SER A 71 -12.11 20.12 17.35
CA SER A 71 -12.54 21.44 16.88
C SER A 71 -13.85 21.43 16.07
N GLU A 72 -14.55 20.30 16.06
CA GLU A 72 -15.91 20.15 15.51
C GLU A 72 -16.98 20.04 16.61
#